data_AF-A0A2T2X2D6-F1
#
_entry.id   AF-A0A2T2X2D6-F1
#
_cell.length_a   1.000
_cell.length_b   1.000
_cell.length_c   1.000
_cell.angle_alpha   90.00
_cell.angle_beta   90.00
_cell.angle_gamma   90.00
#
_symmetry.space_group_name_H-M   'P 1'
#
loop_
_entity.id
_entity.type
_entity.pdbx_description
1 polymer ?
#
loop_
_entity_poly.entity_id
_entity_poly.type
_entity_poly.pdbx_seq_one_letter_code
_entity_poly.pdbx_strand_id
1 'polypeptide(L)'
;MHNGQDKPFIEHYVERRNARDWEDEARRHPTLLIRKTLRSGQHVRFYGNVVVLGDVNPGAEITAGGDIIVMGWLRGLAHAGAEGNQDAVVAAFRLSPTQIRIAHFIGRAPDSDESALPTVPEIAEVRDGQLIIDQWQHSTLGNIK
;
A
#
# COMPACT_ATOMS: atom_id res chain seq x y z
N MET A 1 -17.83 -37.35 10.05
CA MET A 1 -16.67 -36.72 10.70
C MET A 1 -16.23 -35.59 9.78
N HIS A 2 -16.42 -34.37 10.26
CA HIS A 2 -16.40 -33.12 9.49
C HIS A 2 -14.94 -32.74 9.22
N ASN A 3 -14.51 -32.73 7.96
CA ASN A 3 -13.23 -32.14 7.56
C ASN A 3 -13.53 -30.89 6.73
N GLY A 4 -14.10 -29.88 7.39
CA GLY A 4 -14.24 -28.55 6.84
C GLY A 4 -12.89 -27.87 6.96
N GLN A 5 -12.08 -27.95 5.90
CA GLN A 5 -11.04 -26.95 5.73
C GLN A 5 -11.78 -25.64 5.48
N ASP A 6 -11.76 -24.74 6.46
CA ASP A 6 -12.25 -23.39 6.28
C ASP A 6 -11.48 -22.79 5.10
N LYS A 7 -12.21 -22.49 4.02
CA LYS A 7 -11.65 -21.79 2.87
C LYS A 7 -11.01 -20.50 3.37
N PRO A 8 -9.82 -20.10 2.88
CA PRO A 8 -9.19 -18.86 3.28
C PRO A 8 -10.15 -17.68 3.08
N PHE A 9 -10.15 -16.71 4.01
CA PHE A 9 -11.04 -15.54 4.06
C PHE A 9 -11.26 -14.85 2.69
N ILE A 10 -10.22 -14.83 1.84
CA ILE A 10 -10.25 -14.27 0.49
C ILE A 10 -11.22 -15.00 -0.45
N GLU A 11 -11.30 -16.32 -0.37
CA GLU A 11 -12.10 -17.15 -1.29
C GLU A 11 -13.60 -16.87 -1.11
N HIS A 12 -14.01 -16.55 0.12
CA HIS A 12 -15.40 -16.19 0.44
C HIS A 12 -15.79 -14.79 -0.02
N TYR A 13 -14.82 -13.87 -0.13
CA TYR A 13 -15.02 -12.48 -0.55
C TYR A 13 -15.26 -12.36 -2.06
N VAL A 14 -14.59 -13.21 -2.85
CA VAL A 14 -14.71 -13.23 -4.32
C VAL A 14 -15.98 -13.94 -4.77
N GLU A 15 -16.40 -15.01 -4.10
CA GLU A 15 -17.54 -15.86 -4.52
C GLU A 15 -18.93 -15.22 -4.32
N ARG A 16 -19.05 -14.11 -3.57
CA ARG A 16 -20.36 -13.57 -3.11
C ARG A 16 -20.78 -12.22 -3.71
N ARG A 17 -19.93 -11.55 -4.47
CA ARG A 17 -20.24 -10.23 -5.03
C ARG A 17 -20.68 -10.31 -6.49
N ASN A 18 -21.85 -9.75 -6.77
CA ASN A 18 -22.31 -9.59 -8.15
C ASN A 18 -21.55 -8.41 -8.81
N ALA A 19 -21.64 -8.26 -10.14
CA ALA A 19 -20.88 -7.22 -10.86
C ALA A 19 -21.15 -5.79 -10.36
N ARG A 20 -22.37 -5.48 -9.89
CA ARG A 20 -22.72 -4.16 -9.36
C ARG A 20 -22.00 -3.85 -8.07
N ASP A 21 -21.85 -4.85 -7.19
CA ASP A 21 -21.14 -4.68 -5.91
C ASP A 21 -19.67 -4.30 -6.14
N TRP A 22 -19.05 -4.80 -7.21
CA TRP A 22 -17.69 -4.44 -7.60
C TRP A 22 -17.61 -3.04 -8.19
N GLU A 23 -18.56 -2.65 -9.04
CA GLU A 23 -18.62 -1.29 -9.57
C GLU A 23 -18.84 -0.25 -8.47
N ASP A 24 -19.70 -0.54 -7.50
CA ASP A 24 -19.98 0.36 -6.39
C ASP A 24 -18.79 0.45 -5.42
N GLU A 25 -18.05 -0.64 -5.22
CA GLU A 25 -16.78 -0.62 -4.49
C GLU A 25 -15.74 0.23 -5.22
N ALA A 26 -15.58 0.05 -6.53
CA ALA A 26 -14.65 0.83 -7.34
C ALA A 26 -15.04 2.33 -7.40
N ARG A 27 -16.33 2.65 -7.35
CA ARG A 27 -16.82 4.04 -7.23
C ARG A 27 -16.52 4.65 -5.87
N ARG A 28 -16.62 3.88 -4.78
CA ARG A 28 -16.31 4.32 -3.41
C ARG A 28 -14.80 4.49 -3.18
N HIS A 29 -14.00 3.60 -3.78
CA HIS A 29 -12.54 3.57 -3.65
C HIS A 29 -11.87 3.60 -5.03
N PRO A 30 -11.98 4.71 -5.77
CA PRO A 30 -11.42 4.80 -7.11
C PRO A 30 -9.90 4.71 -7.05
N THR A 31 -9.29 4.25 -8.14
CA THR A 31 -7.84 4.02 -8.20
C THR A 31 -7.23 4.76 -9.39
N LEU A 32 -6.19 5.56 -9.12
CA LEU A 32 -5.36 6.17 -10.14
C LEU A 32 -4.19 5.25 -10.48
N LEU A 33 -4.18 4.73 -11.71
CA LEU A 33 -3.09 3.91 -12.23
C LEU A 33 -2.08 4.76 -13.00
N ILE A 34 -0.85 4.82 -12.51
CA ILE A 34 0.27 5.54 -13.12
C ILE A 34 1.22 4.53 -13.76
N ARG A 35 1.33 4.55 -15.09
CA ARG A 35 2.14 3.59 -15.85
C ARG A 35 3.55 4.11 -16.17
N LYS A 36 4.23 4.70 -15.18
CA LYS A 36 5.59 5.26 -15.31
C LYS A 36 6.25 5.47 -13.95
N THR A 37 7.57 5.51 -13.94
CA THR A 37 8.37 5.99 -12.81
C THR A 37 8.08 7.47 -12.52
N LEU A 38 7.89 7.81 -11.24
CA LEU A 38 7.85 9.18 -10.75
C LEU A 38 9.25 9.68 -10.43
N ARG A 39 9.58 10.88 -10.92
CA ARG A 39 10.90 11.52 -10.83
C ARG A 39 10.86 12.72 -9.89
N SER A 40 12.04 13.17 -9.47
CA SER A 40 12.20 14.35 -8.60
C SER A 40 11.39 15.56 -9.10
N GLY A 41 10.69 16.22 -8.18
CA GLY A 41 9.80 17.35 -8.46
C GLY A 41 8.41 16.98 -8.98
N GLN A 42 8.10 15.68 -9.13
CA GLN A 42 6.75 15.24 -9.50
C GLN A 42 5.92 14.96 -8.25
N HIS A 43 4.73 15.57 -8.19
CA HIS A 43 3.79 15.42 -7.10
C HIS A 43 2.48 14.86 -7.63
N VAL A 44 2.05 13.72 -7.08
CA VAL A 44 0.76 13.09 -7.37
C VAL A 44 -0.14 13.30 -6.17
N ARG A 45 -1.34 13.84 -6.38
CA ARG A 45 -2.38 13.93 -5.35
C ARG A 45 -3.67 13.34 -5.88
N PHE A 46 -4.25 12.39 -5.16
CA PHE A 46 -5.48 11.72 -5.53
C PHE A 46 -6.30 11.34 -4.29
N TYR A 47 -7.62 11.43 -4.36
CA TYR A 47 -8.50 11.21 -3.20
C TYR A 47 -8.76 9.73 -2.91
N GLY A 48 -8.55 8.85 -3.90
CA GLY A 48 -8.66 7.40 -3.73
C GLY A 48 -7.29 6.74 -3.59
N ASN A 49 -7.19 5.53 -4.15
CA ASN A 49 -5.96 4.75 -4.15
C ASN A 49 -5.03 5.17 -5.30
N VAL A 50 -3.71 5.03 -5.12
CA VAL A 50 -2.72 5.27 -6.18
C VAL A 50 -1.90 4.01 -6.42
N VAL A 51 -1.83 3.57 -7.67
CA VAL A 51 -0.95 2.47 -8.09
C VAL A 51 0.08 2.99 -9.07
N VAL A 52 1.36 2.74 -8.81
CA VAL A 52 2.48 3.10 -9.70
C VAL A 52 3.08 1.83 -10.28
N LEU A 53 3.07 1.70 -11.61
CA LEU A 53 3.83 0.68 -12.34
C LEU A 53 5.20 1.25 -12.70
N GLY A 54 6.11 1.22 -11.73
CA GLY A 54 7.45 1.78 -11.80
C GLY A 54 7.94 2.24 -10.43
N ASP A 55 9.02 3.00 -10.42
CA ASP A 55 9.62 3.50 -9.19
C ASP A 55 9.05 4.87 -8.79
N VAL A 56 9.27 5.23 -7.53
CA VAL A 56 9.05 6.58 -7.00
C VAL A 56 10.40 7.06 -6.49
N ASN A 57 11.07 7.89 -7.27
CA ASN A 57 12.44 8.30 -6.98
C ASN A 57 12.52 9.39 -5.89
N PRO A 58 13.70 9.62 -5.30
CA PRO A 58 13.90 10.72 -4.37
C PRO A 58 13.40 12.06 -4.95
N GLY A 59 12.72 12.85 -4.13
CA GLY A 59 12.10 14.12 -4.52
C GLY A 59 10.77 13.99 -5.28
N ALA A 60 10.29 12.78 -5.56
CA ALA A 60 8.91 12.54 -5.99
C ALA A 60 8.01 12.33 -4.77
N GLU A 61 6.74 12.73 -4.90
CA GLU A 61 5.77 12.63 -3.81
C GLU A 61 4.43 12.06 -4.29
N ILE A 62 3.83 11.19 -3.49
CA ILE A 62 2.47 10.68 -3.67
C ILE A 62 1.66 11.02 -2.43
N THR A 63 0.51 11.66 -2.61
CA THR A 63 -0.53 11.84 -1.59
C THR A 63 -1.81 11.16 -2.05
N ALA A 64 -2.25 10.13 -1.33
CA ALA A 64 -3.46 9.37 -1.61
C ALA A 64 -4.43 9.46 -0.42
N GLY A 65 -5.74 9.59 -0.68
CA GLY A 65 -6.75 9.48 0.38
C GLY A 65 -6.97 8.03 0.83
N GLY A 66 -6.68 7.06 -0.04
CA GLY A 66 -6.63 5.63 0.28
C GLY A 66 -5.20 5.08 0.24
N ASP A 67 -5.06 3.89 -0.34
CA ASP A 67 -3.81 3.13 -0.37
C ASP A 67 -2.82 3.64 -1.43
N ILE A 68 -1.53 3.35 -1.20
CA ILE A 68 -0.47 3.55 -2.19
C ILE A 68 0.23 2.22 -2.46
N ILE A 69 0.24 1.80 -3.73
CA ILE A 69 0.94 0.58 -4.16
C ILE A 69 1.97 0.96 -5.23
N VAL A 70 3.24 0.70 -4.94
CA VAL A 70 4.36 0.95 -5.85
C VAL A 70 4.91 -0.39 -6.33
N MET A 71 4.67 -0.73 -7.59
CA MET A 71 5.20 -1.94 -8.22
C MET A 71 6.66 -1.73 -8.65
N GLY A 72 7.51 -1.36 -7.69
CA GLY A 72 8.89 -0.93 -7.87
C GLY A 72 9.51 -0.44 -6.55
N TRP A 73 10.51 0.42 -6.65
CA TRP A 73 11.17 1.03 -5.48
C TRP A 73 10.48 2.31 -5.07
N LEU A 74 10.07 2.40 -3.80
CA LEU A 74 9.61 3.66 -3.19
C LEU A 74 10.78 4.31 -2.45
N ARG A 75 11.38 5.34 -3.06
CA ARG A 75 12.47 6.16 -2.51
C ARG A 75 12.09 7.61 -2.23
N GLY A 76 10.94 8.05 -2.77
CA GLY A 76 10.37 9.37 -2.51
C GLY A 76 9.55 9.42 -1.22
N LEU A 77 8.58 10.35 -1.18
CA LEU A 77 7.60 10.47 -0.11
C LEU A 77 6.28 9.81 -0.51
N ALA A 78 5.71 9.02 0.40
CA ALA A 78 4.35 8.51 0.27
C ALA A 78 3.50 8.95 1.47
N HIS A 79 2.32 9.51 1.21
CA HIS A 79 1.31 9.85 2.20
C HIS A 79 0.00 9.19 1.83
N ALA A 80 -0.25 7.99 2.36
CA ALA A 80 -1.51 7.27 2.22
C ALA A 80 -2.50 7.70 3.32
N GLY A 81 -3.79 7.46 3.09
CA GLY A 81 -4.81 7.81 4.07
C GLY A 81 -4.87 9.29 4.38
N ALA A 82 -4.50 10.17 3.45
CA ALA A 82 -4.25 11.59 3.71
C ALA A 82 -5.48 12.36 4.22
N GLU A 83 -6.67 11.81 4.06
CA GLU A 83 -7.94 12.34 4.57
C GLU A 83 -8.30 11.80 5.98
N GLY A 84 -7.36 11.09 6.63
CA GLY A 84 -7.51 10.57 7.98
C GLY A 84 -7.74 9.05 8.06
N ASN A 85 -7.71 8.33 6.94
CA ASN A 85 -7.84 6.87 6.92
C ASN A 85 -6.59 6.21 7.51
N GLN A 86 -6.69 5.68 8.72
CA GLN A 86 -5.58 5.00 9.41
C GLN A 86 -5.40 3.55 8.96
N ASP A 87 -6.42 2.97 8.31
CA ASP A 87 -6.38 1.61 7.77
C ASP A 87 -5.72 1.56 6.38
N ALA A 88 -5.35 2.71 5.81
CA ALA A 88 -4.65 2.77 4.53
C ALA A 88 -3.24 2.18 4.63
N VAL A 89 -2.78 1.57 3.54
CA VAL A 89 -1.46 0.94 3.47
C VAL A 89 -0.56 1.58 2.41
N VAL A 90 0.75 1.45 2.63
CA VAL A 90 1.76 1.73 1.60
C VAL A 90 2.53 0.45 1.32
N ALA A 91 2.38 -0.12 0.13
CA ALA A 91 3.10 -1.32 -0.27
C ALA A 91 4.08 -1.02 -1.40
N ALA A 92 5.25 -1.63 -1.36
CA ALA A 92 6.20 -1.58 -2.47
C ALA A 92 7.03 -2.87 -2.60
N PHE A 93 7.65 -3.09 -3.75
CA PHE A 93 8.66 -4.16 -3.86
C PHE A 93 9.88 -3.88 -3.00
N ARG A 94 10.24 -2.60 -2.83
CA ARG A 94 11.27 -2.14 -1.89
C ARG A 94 10.81 -0.83 -1.25
N LEU A 95 10.82 -0.76 0.07
CA LEU A 95 10.59 0.47 0.81
C LEU A 95 11.93 1.07 1.27
N SER A 96 12.41 2.08 0.55
CA SER A 96 13.51 2.95 0.99
C SER A 96 13.11 4.44 0.96
N PRO A 97 11.92 4.79 1.47
CA PRO A 97 11.35 6.13 1.37
C PRO A 97 12.16 7.17 2.14
N THR A 98 12.21 8.40 1.64
CA THR A 98 12.62 9.54 2.47
C THR A 98 11.65 9.77 3.63
N GLN A 99 10.37 9.48 3.40
CA GLN A 99 9.30 9.56 4.40
C GLN A 99 8.08 8.74 3.97
N ILE A 100 7.46 8.03 4.92
CA ILE A 100 6.12 7.47 4.77
C ILE A 100 5.19 8.15 5.77
N ARG A 101 3.95 8.38 5.35
CA ARG A 101 2.85 8.80 6.22
C ARG A 101 1.63 7.95 5.94
N ILE A 102 0.91 7.63 7.00
CA ILE A 102 -0.42 7.00 6.95
C ILE A 102 -1.30 7.81 7.89
N ALA A 103 -2.33 8.46 7.35
CA ALA A 103 -3.09 9.49 8.06
C ALA A 103 -2.15 10.53 8.71
N HIS A 104 -2.12 10.59 10.05
CA HIS A 104 -1.26 11.50 10.82
C HIS A 104 0.03 10.83 11.32
N PHE A 105 0.19 9.52 11.14
CA PHE A 105 1.39 8.80 11.52
C PHE A 105 2.51 9.05 10.52
N ILE A 106 3.73 9.18 11.03
CA ILE A 106 4.91 9.48 10.24
C ILE A 106 5.99 8.44 10.55
N GLY A 107 6.54 7.86 9.50
CA GLY A 107 7.66 6.94 9.55
C GLY A 107 8.76 7.35 8.57
N ARG A 108 9.97 6.84 8.84
CA ARG A 108 11.09 6.84 7.90
C ARG A 108 11.63 5.42 7.87
N ALA A 109 12.10 4.98 6.71
CA ALA A 109 12.90 3.76 6.70
C ALA A 109 14.21 4.02 7.48
N PRO A 110 14.75 3.02 8.19
CA PRO A 110 16.08 3.11 8.76
C PRO A 110 17.11 3.37 7.66
N ASP A 111 18.21 4.03 8.00
CA ASP A 111 19.34 4.23 7.08
C ASP A 111 20.04 2.87 6.85
N SER A 112 19.45 2.03 6.01
CA SER A 112 19.99 0.74 5.59
C SER A 112 20.66 0.86 4.23
N ASP A 113 21.79 0.17 4.07
CA ASP A 113 22.44 0.00 2.77
C ASP A 113 21.43 -0.62 1.79
N GLU A 114 21.31 -0.09 0.56
CA GLU A 114 20.36 -0.61 -0.44
C GLU A 114 20.57 -2.12 -0.71
N SER A 115 21.80 -2.61 -0.51
CA SER A 115 22.18 -4.02 -0.61
C SER A 115 21.62 -4.91 0.52
N ALA A 116 21.18 -4.31 1.63
CA ALA A 116 20.60 -4.98 2.79
C ALA A 116 19.07 -5.00 2.79
N LEU A 117 18.41 -4.38 1.79
CA LEU A 117 16.96 -4.37 1.70
C LEU A 117 16.40 -5.79 1.42
N PRO A 118 15.25 -6.17 2.00
CA PRO A 118 14.64 -7.47 1.78
C PRO A 118 14.40 -7.75 0.30
N THR A 119 14.57 -8.99 -0.14
CA THR A 119 14.29 -9.36 -1.53
C THR A 119 12.79 -9.50 -1.84
N VAL A 120 11.97 -9.54 -0.79
CA VAL A 120 10.51 -9.62 -0.82
C VAL A 120 9.87 -8.23 -0.77
N PRO A 121 8.61 -8.08 -1.23
CA PRO A 121 7.86 -6.84 -1.03
C PRO A 121 7.68 -6.53 0.45
N GLU A 122 7.40 -5.26 0.75
CA GLU A 122 7.17 -4.78 2.11
C GLU A 122 5.88 -3.95 2.14
N ILE A 123 5.23 -3.93 3.31
CA ILE A 123 4.02 -3.16 3.57
C ILE A 123 4.21 -2.29 4.82
N ALA A 124 3.87 -1.03 4.68
CA ALA A 124 3.70 -0.12 5.80
C ALA A 124 2.22 0.01 6.15
N GLU A 125 1.89 -0.14 7.42
CA GLU A 125 0.53 -0.02 7.96
C GLU A 125 0.56 0.57 9.37
N VAL A 126 -0.60 0.99 9.88
CA VAL A 126 -0.75 1.36 11.28
C VAL A 126 -1.29 0.17 12.06
N ARG A 127 -0.50 -0.34 13.01
CA ARG A 127 -0.90 -1.40 13.93
C ARG A 127 -0.71 -0.92 15.36
N ASP A 128 -1.75 -1.06 16.19
CA ASP A 128 -1.75 -0.62 17.60
C ASP A 128 -1.31 0.85 17.80
N GLY A 129 -1.70 1.73 16.87
CA GLY A 129 -1.36 3.16 16.90
C GLY A 129 0.10 3.46 16.56
N GLN A 130 0.82 2.53 15.92
CA GLN A 130 2.18 2.71 15.45
C GLN A 130 2.28 2.39 13.97
N LEU A 131 3.04 3.21 13.23
CA LEU A 131 3.40 2.88 11.86
C LEU A 131 4.50 1.81 11.89
N ILE A 132 4.17 0.65 11.34
CA ILE A 132 5.07 -0.49 11.23
C ILE A 132 5.37 -0.77 9.76
N ILE A 133 6.55 -1.34 9.48
CA ILE A 133 6.93 -1.84 8.16
C ILE A 133 7.25 -3.33 8.33
N ASP A 134 6.48 -4.17 7.67
CA ASP A 134 6.64 -5.63 7.68
C ASP A 134 6.94 -6.15 6.27
N GLN A 135 7.69 -7.25 6.20
CA GLN A 135 7.87 -7.98 4.96
C GLN A 135 6.56 -8.67 4.57
N TRP A 136 6.26 -8.65 3.27
CA TRP A 136 5.13 -9.39 2.72
C TRP A 136 5.40 -10.89 2.82
N GLN A 137 4.71 -11.56 3.74
CA GLN A 137 4.72 -13.01 3.88
C GLN A 137 3.35 -13.57 3.51
N HIS A 138 3.28 -14.83 3.07
CA HIS A 138 2.01 -15.48 2.69
C HIS A 138 0.95 -15.46 3.82
N SER A 139 1.38 -15.32 5.08
CA SER A 139 0.52 -15.18 6.27
C SER A 139 -0.03 -13.76 6.49
N THR A 140 0.58 -12.72 5.92
CA THR A 140 0.20 -11.31 6.14
C THR A 140 -1.20 -11.01 5.59
N LEU A 141 -1.62 -11.68 4.52
CA LEU A 141 -2.93 -11.52 3.89
C LEU A 141 -4.13 -11.87 4.80
N GLY A 142 -3.93 -12.70 5.84
CA GLY A 142 -5.00 -13.05 6.77
C GLY A 142 -5.34 -11.95 7.79
N ASN A 143 -4.47 -10.93 7.91
CA ASN A 143 -4.53 -9.92 8.98
C ASN A 143 -4.76 -8.49 8.46
N ILE A 144 -4.72 -8.27 7.13
CA ILE A 144 -5.10 -6.99 6.53
C ILE A 144 -6.62 -6.89 6.65
N LYS A 145 -7.09 -5.88 7.39
CA LYS A 145 -8.52 -5.65 7.65
C LYS A 145 -9.27 -5.16 6.43
#